data_AF-A0A1G0CX94-F1
#
_entry.id   AF-A0A1G0CX94-F1
#
_cell.length_a   1.000
_cell.length_b   1.000
_cell.length_c   1.000
_cell.angle_alpha   90.00
_cell.angle_beta   90.00
_cell.angle_gamma   90.00
#
_symmetry.space_group_name_H-M   'P 1'
#
loop_
_entity.id
_entity.type
_entity.pdbx_description
1 polymer ?
#
loop_
_entity_poly.entity_id
_entity_poly.type
_entity_poly.pdbx_seq_one_letter_code
_entity_poly.pdbx_strand_id
1 'polypeptide(L)'
;MFTALKTRFRIWLFRPKIESGTITLTQRRIFILPTRQGLALGLVLVLMLLGDINYNLSLGYVLTFLLAMMAVMSMLHAFRNLAHLKIRAGRGEAVFSGETAHFIFHFRNPGALDRYQLSLRHDNGNTISFDVPAREDIEVAFPVSATQRGWLKPGQLTLHTEFPLGLFHAWSYLHFDTRCLVYPKPMTDAPLPPSDAPDGAGKRSIAGDDDFSGLRNYVAGDALPRIAWKAYAREQGLQVKQFSTLVGEELWLDIADAPDRNDEDKLSRMTRWVLDAEAQGLRYGLHLPDGDVPPGNGTAQRDECLRRIALFDLPQQVQS
;
A
#
# COMPACT_ATOMS: atom_id res chain seq x y z
N MET A 1 14.25 29.53 9.26
CA MET A 1 15.65 29.08 9.50
C MET A 1 15.80 28.18 10.73
N PHE A 2 15.22 28.49 11.90
CA PHE A 2 15.34 27.64 13.11
C PHE A 2 14.66 26.26 13.03
N THR A 3 13.68 26.07 12.15
CA THR A 3 12.97 24.79 11.96
C THR A 3 13.84 23.77 11.23
N ALA A 4 14.56 24.17 10.18
CA ALA A 4 15.42 23.29 9.38
C ALA A 4 16.65 22.79 10.15
N LEU A 5 17.21 23.63 11.03
CA LEU A 5 18.33 23.25 11.89
C LEU A 5 17.91 22.25 12.98
N LYS A 6 16.70 22.42 13.55
CA LYS A 6 16.11 21.44 14.47
C LYS A 6 15.84 20.10 13.79
N THR A 7 15.36 20.09 12.54
CA THR A 7 15.09 18.84 11.81
C THR A 7 16.37 18.06 11.49
N ARG A 8 17.45 18.73 11.08
CA ARG A 8 18.75 18.08 10.81
C ARG A 8 19.45 17.54 12.06
N PHE A 9 19.40 18.27 13.18
CA PHE A 9 19.98 17.78 14.44
C PHE A 9 19.22 16.56 14.99
N ARG A 10 17.91 16.49 14.73
CA ARG A 10 16.99 15.44 15.20
C ARG A 10 17.11 14.12 14.43
N ILE A 11 17.50 14.18 13.16
CA ILE A 11 17.80 12.99 12.32
C ILE A 11 19.21 12.45 12.62
N TRP A 12 20.16 13.33 12.94
CA TRP A 12 21.55 12.94 13.19
C TRP A 12 21.75 12.24 14.56
N LEU A 13 21.04 12.65 15.62
CA LEU A 13 21.23 12.08 16.95
C LEU A 13 20.57 10.70 17.14
N PHE A 14 19.59 10.34 16.32
CA PHE A 14 18.82 9.11 16.47
C PHE A 14 18.58 8.47 15.11
N ARG A 15 19.57 7.73 14.60
CA ARG A 15 19.39 6.88 13.40
C ARG A 15 18.22 5.93 13.69
N PRO A 16 17.05 6.14 13.08
CA PRO A 16 15.95 5.21 13.25
C PRO A 16 16.38 3.93 12.55
N LYS A 17 16.53 2.84 13.31
CA LYS A 17 16.79 1.53 12.75
C LYS A 17 15.53 1.14 11.96
N ILE A 18 15.72 0.68 10.73
CA ILE A 18 14.63 0.06 9.95
C ILE A 18 14.21 -1.18 10.72
N GLU A 19 12.96 -1.22 11.17
CA GLU A 19 12.46 -2.33 11.98
C GLU A 19 11.43 -3.14 11.20
N SER A 20 11.74 -4.42 11.02
CA SER A 20 10.82 -5.41 10.46
C SER A 20 9.94 -5.94 11.60
N GLY A 21 8.62 -5.80 11.47
CA GLY A 21 7.63 -6.38 12.38
C GLY A 21 6.97 -5.40 13.35
N THR A 22 6.71 -5.86 14.59
CA THR A 22 5.96 -5.11 15.60
C THR A 22 6.87 -4.24 16.45
N ILE A 23 6.70 -2.92 16.34
CA ILE A 23 7.39 -1.93 17.15
C ILE A 23 6.65 -1.80 18.49
N THR A 24 7.34 -2.04 19.60
CA THR A 24 6.79 -1.72 20.94
C THR A 24 7.40 -0.43 21.44
N LEU A 25 6.56 0.56 21.77
CA LEU A 25 7.00 1.83 22.33
C LEU A 25 7.47 1.64 23.77
N THR A 26 8.79 1.54 23.95
CA THR A 26 9.44 1.53 25.26
C THR A 26 9.85 2.94 25.67
N GLN A 27 10.13 3.15 26.97
CA GLN A 27 10.50 4.46 27.52
C GLN A 27 11.68 5.12 26.80
N ARG A 28 12.62 4.34 26.25
CA ARG A 28 13.80 4.85 25.53
C ARG A 28 13.48 5.51 24.19
N ARG A 29 12.27 5.31 23.66
CA ARG A 29 11.83 5.83 22.36
C ARG A 29 10.85 7.00 22.46
N ILE A 30 10.42 7.32 23.67
CA ILE A 30 9.44 8.38 23.93
C ILE A 30 10.18 9.61 24.41
N PHE A 31 10.01 10.70 23.67
CA PHE A 31 10.55 12.00 24.01
C PHE A 31 9.41 12.91 24.44
N ILE A 32 9.66 13.78 25.44
CA ILE A 32 8.66 14.72 25.95
C ILE A 32 9.27 16.10 26.06
N LEU A 33 8.58 17.11 25.55
CA LEU A 33 8.95 18.51 25.70
C LEU A 33 7.73 19.34 26.08
N PRO A 34 7.87 20.39 26.91
CA PRO A 34 6.78 21.31 27.17
C PRO A 34 6.39 22.06 25.87
N THR A 35 5.09 22.24 25.66
CA THR A 35 4.56 23.08 24.57
C THR A 35 4.74 24.56 24.92
N ARG A 36 4.36 25.46 24.01
CA ARG A 36 4.33 26.90 24.31
C ARG A 36 3.43 27.22 25.50
N GLN A 37 2.29 26.52 25.62
CA GLN A 37 1.37 26.65 26.74
C GLN A 37 1.97 26.10 28.04
N GLY A 38 2.65 24.95 27.96
CA GLY A 38 3.40 24.40 29.10
C GLY A 38 4.48 25.33 29.62
N LEU A 39 5.24 25.97 28.73
CA LEU A 39 6.24 26.97 29.10
C LEU A 39 5.62 28.24 29.70
N ALA A 40 4.51 28.73 29.14
CA ALA A 40 3.78 29.88 29.68
C ALA A 40 3.23 29.58 31.09
N LEU A 41 2.65 28.40 31.29
CA LEU A 41 2.21 27.95 32.61
C LEU A 41 3.39 27.85 33.58
N GLY A 42 4.53 27.29 33.16
CA GLY A 42 5.73 27.24 33.97
C GLY A 42 6.21 28.62 34.41
N LEU A 43 6.18 29.61 33.51
CA LEU A 43 6.51 31.01 33.84
C LEU A 43 5.52 31.59 34.87
N VAL A 44 4.22 31.39 34.67
CA VAL A 44 3.18 31.85 35.60
C VAL A 44 3.37 31.21 36.98
N LEU A 45 3.62 29.90 37.05
CA LEU A 45 3.88 29.20 38.32
C LEU A 45 5.09 29.78 39.06
N VAL A 46 6.17 30.11 38.34
CA VAL A 46 7.34 30.76 38.95
C VAL A 46 6.99 32.15 39.47
N LEU A 47 6.26 32.96 38.70
CA LEU A 47 5.84 34.30 39.14
C LEU A 47 4.91 34.25 40.35
N MET A 48 3.92 33.34 40.34
CA MET A 48 3.02 33.14 41.48
C MET A 48 3.81 32.69 42.71
N LEU A 49 4.71 31.72 42.58
CA LEU A 49 5.54 31.26 43.70
C LEU A 49 6.39 32.39 44.28
N LEU A 50 7.00 33.23 43.44
CA LEU A 50 7.75 34.40 43.91
C LEU A 50 6.85 35.42 44.61
N GLY A 51 5.63 35.65 44.10
CA GLY A 51 4.62 36.50 44.73
C GLY A 51 4.20 35.95 46.10
N ASP A 52 3.91 34.67 46.18
CA ASP A 52 3.49 34.00 47.41
C ASP A 52 4.59 34.04 48.49
N ILE A 53 5.85 33.89 48.08
CA ILE A 53 7.02 34.07 48.96
C ILE A 53 7.15 35.51 49.43
N ASN A 54 6.97 36.48 48.54
CA ASN A 54 7.13 37.90 48.87
C ASN A 54 6.05 38.39 49.85
N TYR A 55 4.80 37.98 49.64
CA TYR A 55 3.64 38.43 50.42
C TYR A 55 3.23 37.46 51.54
N ASN A 56 3.92 36.33 51.68
CA ASN A 56 3.64 35.28 52.66
C ASN A 56 2.18 34.77 52.58
N LEU A 57 1.65 34.65 51.36
CA LEU A 57 0.25 34.31 51.12
C LEU A 57 0.05 32.79 51.14
N SER A 58 -0.38 32.25 52.28
CA SER A 58 -0.54 30.79 52.47
C SER A 58 -1.48 30.12 51.44
N LEU A 59 -2.54 30.81 51.02
CA LEU A 59 -3.48 30.29 50.01
C LEU A 59 -2.87 30.22 48.61
N GLY A 60 -1.93 31.13 48.29
CA GLY A 60 -1.22 31.15 47.02
C GLY A 60 -0.39 29.88 46.81
N TYR A 61 0.33 29.45 47.85
CA TYR A 61 1.08 28.18 47.83
C TYR A 61 0.20 26.97 47.49
N VAL A 62 -1.01 26.91 48.04
CA VAL A 62 -1.95 25.81 47.76
C VAL A 62 -2.30 25.77 46.28
N LEU A 63 -2.65 26.93 45.71
CA LEU A 63 -3.01 27.04 44.29
C LEU A 63 -1.82 26.73 43.37
N THR A 64 -0.63 27.27 43.65
CA THR A 64 0.56 27.06 42.84
C THR A 64 0.99 25.60 42.83
N PHE A 65 1.02 24.94 43.99
CA PHE A 65 1.34 23.52 44.06
C PHE A 65 0.26 22.63 43.45
N LEU A 66 -1.01 22.99 43.57
CA LEU A 66 -2.10 22.27 42.89
C LEU A 66 -1.93 22.30 41.37
N LEU A 67 -1.71 23.49 40.80
CA LEU A 67 -1.50 23.65 39.36
C LEU A 67 -0.21 22.98 38.87
N ALA A 68 0.87 23.06 39.65
CA ALA A 68 2.11 22.35 39.37
C ALA A 68 1.91 20.83 39.37
N MET A 69 1.15 20.29 40.34
CA MET A 69 0.84 18.87 40.40
C MET A 69 -0.03 18.43 39.21
N MET A 70 -1.01 19.24 38.79
CA MET A 70 -1.78 18.99 37.58
C MET A 70 -0.91 18.98 36.32
N ALA A 71 0.08 19.88 36.22
CA ALA A 71 1.04 19.89 35.12
C ALA A 71 1.90 18.61 35.12
N VAL A 72 2.42 18.19 36.26
CA VAL A 72 3.19 16.94 36.38
C VAL A 72 2.33 15.71 36.03
N MET A 73 1.07 15.68 36.48
CA MET A 73 0.13 14.60 36.10
C MET A 73 -0.13 14.60 34.60
N SER A 74 -0.32 15.77 33.97
CA SER A 74 -0.47 15.90 32.53
C SER A 74 0.75 15.33 31.78
N MET A 75 1.97 15.61 32.25
CA MET A 75 3.20 15.02 31.69
C MET A 75 3.21 13.49 31.80
N LEU A 76 2.82 12.94 32.95
CA LEU A 76 2.75 11.49 33.17
C LEU A 76 1.70 10.84 32.27
N HIS A 77 0.53 11.48 32.09
CA HIS A 77 -0.50 11.00 31.18
C HIS A 77 -0.02 11.03 29.73
N ALA A 78 0.63 12.11 29.28
CA ALA A 78 1.21 12.20 27.93
C ALA A 78 2.23 11.08 27.67
N PHE A 79 3.11 10.81 28.65
CA PHE A 79 4.05 9.68 28.56
C PHE A 79 3.31 8.34 28.47
N ARG A 80 2.40 8.08 29.42
CA ARG A 80 1.68 6.81 29.49
C ARG A 80 0.92 6.58 28.21
N ASN A 81 0.31 7.61 27.63
CA ASN A 81 -0.51 7.55 26.41
C ASN A 81 0.22 6.90 25.22
N LEU A 82 1.54 7.06 25.12
CA LEU A 82 2.38 6.40 24.12
C LEU A 82 3.03 5.10 24.64
N ALA A 83 3.33 5.02 25.93
CA ALA A 83 4.05 3.89 26.52
C ALA A 83 3.32 2.55 26.32
N HIS A 84 4.09 1.52 25.95
CA HIS A 84 3.65 0.15 25.71
C HIS A 84 2.69 -0.05 24.54
N LEU A 85 2.46 0.96 23.70
CA LEU A 85 1.71 0.78 22.46
C LEU A 85 2.51 -0.11 21.51
N LYS A 86 1.84 -1.11 20.92
CA LYS A 86 2.42 -2.01 19.94
C LYS A 86 1.90 -1.63 18.57
N ILE A 87 2.80 -1.41 17.62
CA ILE A 87 2.46 -0.88 16.30
C ILE A 87 3.03 -1.83 15.25
N ARG A 88 2.19 -2.27 14.34
CA ARG A 88 2.58 -3.17 13.24
C ARG A 88 2.20 -2.55 11.91
N ALA A 89 3.13 -2.52 10.98
CA ALA A 89 2.79 -2.21 9.59
C ALA A 89 2.05 -3.37 8.93
N GLY A 90 0.90 -3.08 8.34
CA GLY A 90 0.23 -3.93 7.37
C GLY A 90 0.86 -3.81 5.99
N ARG A 91 0.25 -4.50 5.02
CA ARG A 91 0.58 -4.34 3.60
C ARG A 91 -0.22 -3.16 3.04
N GLY A 92 0.41 -2.36 2.18
CA GLY A 92 -0.31 -1.41 1.34
C GLY A 92 -0.77 -2.11 0.07
N GLU A 93 -2.00 -1.83 -0.36
CA GLU A 93 -2.50 -2.27 -1.67
C GLU A 93 -1.76 -1.54 -2.79
N ALA A 94 -1.55 -2.21 -3.92
CA ALA A 94 -0.90 -1.59 -5.07
C ALA A 94 -1.81 -0.52 -5.68
N VAL A 95 -1.24 0.62 -6.05
CA VAL A 95 -1.97 1.78 -6.60
C VAL A 95 -1.32 2.26 -7.88
N PHE A 96 -2.03 3.07 -8.67
CA PHE A 96 -1.44 3.69 -9.85
C PHE A 96 -0.72 5.00 -9.52
N SER A 97 0.26 5.36 -10.34
CA SER A 97 0.95 6.64 -10.25
C SER A 97 -0.04 7.80 -10.42
N GLY A 98 0.01 8.77 -9.52
CA GLY A 98 -0.93 9.88 -9.40
C GLY A 98 -2.03 9.65 -8.35
N GLU A 99 -2.15 8.45 -7.78
CA GLU A 99 -3.12 8.13 -6.74
C GLU A 99 -2.52 8.26 -5.32
N THR A 100 -3.34 7.99 -4.30
CA THR A 100 -2.91 7.99 -2.89
C THR A 100 -2.87 6.56 -2.37
N ALA A 101 -1.66 6.08 -2.06
CA ALA A 101 -1.45 4.80 -1.39
C ALA A 101 -1.87 4.90 0.08
N HIS A 102 -2.65 3.95 0.55
CA HIS A 102 -3.07 3.88 1.95
C HIS A 102 -2.27 2.77 2.66
N PHE A 103 -1.36 3.18 3.54
CA PHE A 103 -0.61 2.24 4.37
C PHE A 103 -1.39 1.94 5.65
N ILE A 104 -1.81 0.70 5.82
CA ILE A 104 -2.54 0.27 7.01
C ILE A 104 -1.54 0.02 8.15
N PHE A 105 -1.72 0.70 9.27
CA PHE A 105 -0.99 0.46 10.51
C PHE A 105 -1.93 -0.07 11.57
N HIS A 106 -1.56 -1.18 12.19
CA HIS A 106 -2.31 -1.75 13.31
C HIS A 106 -1.72 -1.24 14.63
N PHE A 107 -2.55 -0.60 15.44
CA PHE A 107 -2.20 -0.13 16.77
C PHE A 107 -2.87 -1.00 17.81
N ARG A 108 -2.08 -1.75 18.56
CA ARG A 108 -2.51 -2.60 19.67
C ARG A 108 -2.23 -1.91 21.00
N ASN A 109 -3.28 -1.71 21.80
CA ASN A 109 -3.17 -1.21 23.15
C ASN A 109 -3.32 -2.34 24.18
N PRO A 110 -2.23 -2.91 24.71
CA PRO A 110 -2.34 -3.94 25.75
C PRO A 110 -2.72 -3.37 27.13
N GLY A 111 -2.76 -2.04 27.28
CA GLY A 111 -3.03 -1.38 28.55
C GLY A 111 -4.51 -1.40 28.94
N ALA A 112 -4.77 -1.19 30.23
CA ALA A 112 -6.13 -1.04 30.77
C ALA A 112 -6.69 0.40 30.66
N LEU A 113 -5.91 1.32 30.08
CA LEU A 113 -6.30 2.71 29.88
C LEU A 113 -6.42 2.96 28.38
N ASP A 114 -7.45 3.71 27.99
CA ASP A 114 -7.62 4.23 26.65
C ASP A 114 -6.47 5.17 26.28
N ARG A 115 -6.13 5.19 24.99
CA ARG A 115 -5.16 6.14 24.44
C ARG A 115 -5.91 7.17 23.62
N TYR A 116 -5.84 8.43 24.03
CA TYR A 116 -6.59 9.50 23.40
C TYR A 116 -5.68 10.44 22.62
N GLN A 117 -6.21 11.06 21.58
CA GLN A 117 -5.55 12.10 20.80
C GLN A 117 -4.13 11.68 20.37
N LEU A 118 -4.02 10.47 19.84
CA LEU A 118 -2.82 10.02 19.17
C LEU A 118 -2.81 10.58 17.76
N SER A 119 -1.69 11.13 17.33
CA SER A 119 -1.54 11.71 16.00
C SER A 119 -0.34 11.14 15.30
N LEU A 120 -0.57 10.54 14.13
CA LEU A 120 0.47 10.03 13.24
C LEU A 120 0.75 11.07 12.16
N ARG A 121 2.00 11.53 12.09
CA ARG A 121 2.45 12.58 11.17
C ARG A 121 3.58 12.10 10.28
N HIS A 122 3.52 12.43 9.00
CA HIS A 122 4.61 12.26 8.05
C HIS A 122 5.35 13.57 7.79
N ASP A 123 6.57 13.49 7.26
CA ASP A 123 7.43 14.66 7.01
C ASP A 123 6.87 15.62 5.95
N ASN A 124 5.99 15.13 5.07
CA ASN A 124 5.27 15.96 4.09
C ASN A 124 4.13 16.80 4.71
N GLY A 125 3.89 16.70 6.02
CA GLY A 125 2.86 17.44 6.73
C GLY A 125 1.53 16.71 6.89
N ASN A 126 1.33 15.56 6.23
CA ASN A 126 0.11 14.78 6.39
C ASN A 126 0.01 14.24 7.82
N THR A 127 -1.14 14.45 8.46
CA THR A 127 -1.38 14.09 9.86
C THR A 127 -2.77 13.51 10.02
N ILE A 128 -2.86 12.38 10.70
CA ILE A 128 -4.13 11.77 11.11
C ILE A 128 -4.16 11.60 12.61
N SER A 129 -5.31 11.88 13.21
CA SER A 129 -5.56 11.75 14.64
C SER A 129 -6.59 10.66 14.91
N PHE A 130 -6.36 9.87 15.96
CA PHE A 130 -7.20 8.74 16.34
C PHE A 130 -7.03 8.42 17.83
N ASP A 131 -7.96 7.61 18.33
CA ASP A 131 -7.95 7.08 19.69
C ASP A 131 -7.85 5.55 19.64
N VAL A 132 -7.16 4.95 20.60
CA VAL A 132 -7.02 3.50 20.74
C VAL A 132 -7.61 3.06 22.07
N PRO A 133 -8.79 2.41 22.09
CA PRO A 133 -9.42 1.95 23.33
C PRO A 133 -8.54 0.97 24.12
N ALA A 134 -8.82 0.85 25.42
CA ALA A 134 -8.14 -0.10 26.29
C ALA A 134 -8.32 -1.54 25.79
N ARG A 135 -7.22 -2.30 25.73
CA ARG A 135 -7.22 -3.73 25.34
C ARG A 135 -7.73 -4.02 23.93
N GLU A 136 -7.77 -3.02 23.05
CA GLU A 136 -8.23 -3.16 21.68
C GLU A 136 -7.10 -2.93 20.66
N ASP A 137 -7.37 -3.43 19.46
CA ASP A 137 -6.57 -3.24 18.26
C ASP A 137 -7.37 -2.39 17.28
N ILE A 138 -6.77 -1.33 16.76
CA ILE A 138 -7.38 -0.52 15.69
C ILE A 138 -6.50 -0.54 14.44
N GLU A 139 -7.12 -0.25 13.30
CA GLU A 139 -6.45 -0.06 12.02
C GLU A 139 -6.52 1.39 11.60
N VAL A 140 -5.38 1.95 11.20
CA VAL A 140 -5.27 3.33 10.75
C VAL A 140 -4.67 3.32 9.36
N ALA A 141 -5.47 3.75 8.37
CA ALA A 141 -5.02 3.93 7.00
C ALA A 141 -4.32 5.29 6.84
N PHE A 142 -2.99 5.27 6.64
CA PHE A 142 -2.19 6.47 6.45
C PHE A 142 -2.02 6.80 4.95
N PRO A 143 -2.47 7.97 4.47
CA PRO A 143 -2.35 8.33 3.06
C PRO A 143 -0.94 8.80 2.69
N VAL A 144 -0.38 8.26 1.62
CA VAL A 144 0.90 8.64 1.03
C VAL A 144 0.71 8.82 -0.47
N SER A 145 1.05 10.00 -1.00
CA SER A 145 0.93 10.29 -2.43
C SER A 145 1.92 9.44 -3.24
N ALA A 146 1.40 8.69 -4.20
CA ALA A 146 2.19 7.85 -5.11
C ALA A 146 2.49 8.63 -6.40
N THR A 147 3.59 9.39 -6.43
CA THR A 147 3.92 10.27 -7.57
C THR A 147 4.73 9.59 -8.67
N GLN A 148 5.40 8.48 -8.36
CA GLN A 148 6.28 7.77 -9.27
C GLN A 148 6.04 6.26 -9.17
N ARG A 149 6.26 5.53 -10.27
CA ARG A 149 6.15 4.06 -10.30
C ARG A 149 7.25 3.40 -9.47
N GLY A 150 7.00 2.16 -9.06
CA GLY A 150 7.95 1.32 -8.34
C GLY A 150 7.61 1.14 -6.87
N TRP A 151 8.61 0.82 -6.05
CA TRP A 151 8.40 0.60 -4.62
C TRP A 151 8.26 1.93 -3.87
N LEU A 152 7.06 2.18 -3.34
CA LEU A 152 6.80 3.29 -2.43
C LEU A 152 6.92 2.81 -0.98
N LYS A 153 7.71 3.54 -0.20
CA LYS A 153 7.80 3.34 1.26
C LYS A 153 7.05 4.48 1.97
N PRO A 154 6.42 4.23 3.13
CA PRO A 154 5.74 5.28 3.89
C PRO A 154 6.70 6.28 4.56
N GLY A 155 8.01 6.00 4.53
CA GLY A 155 9.04 6.87 5.11
C GLY A 155 9.08 6.84 6.64
N GLN A 156 9.65 7.89 7.23
CA GLN A 156 9.68 8.08 8.67
C GLN A 156 8.36 8.71 9.13
N LEU A 157 7.66 8.03 10.04
CA LEU A 157 6.45 8.54 10.67
C LEU A 157 6.74 8.97 12.11
N THR A 158 6.03 9.99 12.57
CA THR A 158 6.10 10.48 13.95
C THR A 158 4.75 10.28 14.60
N LEU A 159 4.68 9.38 15.59
CA LEU A 159 3.51 9.27 16.46
C LEU A 159 3.69 10.24 17.62
N HIS A 160 2.70 11.09 17.88
CA HIS A 160 2.76 12.07 18.95
C HIS A 160 1.41 12.25 19.64
N THR A 161 1.43 12.88 20.81
CA THR A 161 0.23 13.24 21.57
C THR A 161 0.51 14.46 22.43
N GLU A 162 -0.53 15.26 22.65
CA GLU A 162 -0.53 16.40 23.58
C GLU A 162 -1.59 16.23 24.69
N PHE A 163 -2.19 15.04 24.77
CA PHE A 163 -3.16 14.69 25.80
C PHE A 163 -2.51 14.70 27.20
N PRO A 164 -3.22 15.15 28.26
CA PRO A 164 -4.60 15.64 28.27
C PRO A 164 -4.77 17.15 28.11
N LEU A 165 -3.85 17.94 28.66
CA LEU A 165 -4.03 19.40 28.79
C LEU A 165 -3.31 20.23 27.71
N GLY A 166 -2.63 19.62 26.74
CA GLY A 166 -1.84 20.35 25.75
C GLY A 166 -0.53 20.95 26.28
N LEU A 167 -0.15 20.64 27.52
CA LEU A 167 1.02 21.23 28.18
C LEU A 167 2.35 20.60 27.73
N PHE A 168 2.31 19.34 27.29
CA PHE A 168 3.48 18.57 26.90
C PHE A 168 3.24 17.91 25.54
N HIS A 169 4.25 17.97 24.68
CA HIS A 169 4.30 17.24 23.42
C HIS A 169 5.15 15.99 23.64
N ALA A 170 4.50 14.83 23.64
CA ALA A 170 5.18 13.54 23.70
C ALA A 170 5.19 12.90 22.31
N TRP A 171 6.33 12.36 21.86
CA TRP A 171 6.43 11.75 20.54
C TRP A 171 7.42 10.58 20.47
N SER A 172 7.24 9.74 19.46
CA SER A 172 8.14 8.66 19.06
C SER A 172 8.27 8.59 17.54
N TYR A 173 9.46 8.23 17.07
CA TYR A 173 9.69 7.93 15.66
C TYR A 173 9.35 6.48 15.34
N LEU A 174 8.70 6.28 14.20
CA LEU A 174 8.33 5.00 13.65
C LEU A 174 8.94 4.88 12.26
N HIS A 175 9.65 3.79 12.01
CA HIS A 175 10.25 3.52 10.71
C HIS A 175 10.07 2.04 10.38
N PHE A 176 9.12 1.78 9.48
CA PHE A 176 8.71 0.43 9.13
C PHE A 176 9.34 -0.01 7.81
N ASP A 177 9.74 -1.27 7.74
CA ASP A 177 10.14 -1.92 6.48
C ASP A 177 8.92 -2.44 5.70
N THR A 178 7.95 -1.56 5.42
CA THR A 178 6.81 -1.87 4.56
C THR A 178 6.90 -1.08 3.27
N ARG A 179 6.40 -1.67 2.19
CA ARG A 179 6.39 -1.08 0.86
C ARG A 179 5.11 -1.44 0.12
N CYS A 180 4.65 -0.51 -0.68
CA CYS A 180 3.55 -0.64 -1.62
C CYS A 180 4.13 -0.56 -3.03
N LEU A 181 3.55 -1.30 -3.97
CA LEU A 181 3.94 -1.23 -5.36
C LEU A 181 3.07 -0.20 -6.08
N VAL A 182 3.71 0.74 -6.77
CA VAL A 182 3.03 1.75 -7.58
C VAL A 182 3.17 1.40 -9.05
N TYR A 183 2.05 1.10 -9.70
CA TYR A 183 2.00 0.85 -11.14
C TYR A 183 2.10 2.19 -11.91
N PRO A 184 2.62 2.21 -13.15
CA PRO A 184 2.52 3.41 -13.98
C PRO A 184 1.06 3.77 -14.21
N LYS A 185 0.78 5.05 -14.44
CA LYS A 185 -0.59 5.48 -14.72
C LYS A 185 -1.02 4.93 -16.08
N PRO A 186 -2.15 4.23 -16.20
CA PRO A 186 -2.59 3.73 -17.51
C PRO A 186 -2.91 4.90 -18.44
N MET A 187 -2.48 4.79 -19.69
CA MET A 187 -2.83 5.76 -20.73
C MET A 187 -4.34 5.71 -21.00
N THR A 188 -4.96 6.87 -21.22
CA THR A 188 -6.43 6.95 -21.42
C THR A 188 -6.89 6.32 -22.73
N ASP A 189 -6.11 6.51 -23.81
CA ASP A 189 -6.45 6.05 -25.16
C ASP A 189 -5.27 5.31 -25.77
N ALA A 190 -5.31 3.98 -25.63
CA ALA A 190 -4.32 3.08 -26.20
C ALA A 190 -5.02 1.77 -26.58
N PRO A 191 -5.51 1.64 -27.83
CA PRO A 191 -6.09 0.38 -28.27
C PRO A 191 -5.05 -0.74 -28.19
N LEU A 192 -5.51 -1.96 -27.92
CA LEU A 192 -4.66 -3.15 -27.92
C LEU A 192 -3.91 -3.25 -29.26
N PRO A 193 -2.65 -3.71 -29.24
CA PRO A 193 -1.93 -3.96 -30.48
C PRO A 193 -2.69 -5.02 -31.27
N PRO A 194 -2.62 -4.98 -32.62
CA PRO A 194 -3.18 -6.04 -33.43
C PRO A 194 -2.54 -7.36 -33.00
N SER A 195 -3.36 -8.39 -32.80
CA SER A 195 -2.86 -9.73 -32.56
C SER A 195 -2.09 -10.18 -33.80
N ASP A 196 -0.89 -10.74 -33.64
CA ASP A 196 -0.10 -11.37 -34.72
C ASP A 196 -0.79 -12.59 -35.36
N ALA A 197 -2.06 -12.84 -35.01
CA ALA A 197 -2.91 -13.76 -35.71
C ALA A 197 -3.15 -13.26 -37.16
N PRO A 198 -2.79 -14.04 -38.20
CA PRO A 198 -3.04 -13.66 -39.58
C PRO A 198 -4.53 -13.35 -39.79
N ASP A 199 -4.79 -12.18 -40.40
CA ASP A 199 -6.10 -11.60 -40.67
C ASP A 199 -7.16 -12.66 -41.05
N GLY A 200 -8.24 -12.74 -40.26
CA GLY A 200 -9.46 -13.48 -40.60
C GLY A 200 -9.83 -14.68 -39.71
N ALA A 201 -9.31 -14.82 -38.50
CA ALA A 201 -9.57 -15.98 -37.64
C ALA A 201 -10.25 -15.65 -36.30
N GLY A 202 -11.42 -15.02 -36.32
CA GLY A 202 -12.29 -15.00 -35.14
C GLY A 202 -12.53 -16.43 -34.64
N LYS A 203 -12.16 -16.73 -33.39
CA LYS A 203 -12.36 -18.03 -32.71
C LYS A 203 -12.16 -19.24 -33.62
N ARG A 204 -10.92 -19.50 -34.06
CA ARG A 204 -10.62 -20.80 -34.68
C ARG A 204 -10.71 -21.92 -33.66
N SER A 205 -11.85 -22.59 -33.70
CA SER A 205 -12.03 -23.98 -33.30
C SER A 205 -11.12 -24.84 -34.19
N ILE A 206 -9.94 -25.20 -33.71
CA ILE A 206 -9.06 -26.15 -34.41
C ILE A 206 -9.58 -27.54 -34.06
N ALA A 207 -9.59 -28.46 -35.04
CA ALA A 207 -9.90 -29.86 -34.78
C ALA A 207 -8.93 -30.38 -33.70
N GLY A 208 -9.46 -30.62 -32.50
CA GLY A 208 -8.74 -31.07 -31.31
C GLY A 208 -9.56 -32.16 -30.65
N ASP A 209 -9.09 -32.78 -29.57
CA ASP A 209 -9.78 -33.92 -28.93
C ASP A 209 -10.54 -33.53 -27.64
N ASP A 210 -10.50 -32.26 -27.25
CA ASP A 210 -10.89 -31.85 -25.89
C ASP A 210 -12.36 -31.51 -25.70
N ASP A 211 -13.02 -30.78 -26.62
CA ASP A 211 -14.42 -30.37 -26.46
C ASP A 211 -15.30 -30.78 -27.63
N PHE A 212 -16.44 -31.44 -27.35
CA PHE A 212 -17.41 -31.86 -28.38
C PHE A 212 -18.07 -30.63 -29.01
N SER A 213 -17.81 -30.40 -30.30
CA SER A 213 -18.29 -29.23 -31.04
C SER A 213 -19.53 -29.53 -31.89
N GLY A 214 -19.82 -30.81 -32.16
CA GLY A 214 -21.01 -31.21 -32.92
C GLY A 214 -20.89 -32.56 -33.63
N LEU A 215 -21.86 -32.85 -34.49
CA LEU A 215 -21.89 -34.03 -35.35
C LEU A 215 -21.75 -33.61 -36.81
N ARG A 216 -20.82 -34.24 -37.52
CA ARG A 216 -20.63 -34.06 -38.97
C ARG A 216 -20.91 -35.37 -39.69
N ASN A 217 -21.38 -35.32 -40.93
CA ASN A 217 -21.45 -36.52 -41.77
C ASN A 217 -20.05 -37.13 -41.97
N TYR A 218 -19.99 -38.45 -41.94
CA TYR A 218 -18.77 -39.23 -42.17
C TYR A 218 -18.25 -39.02 -43.59
N VAL A 219 -16.93 -38.83 -43.70
CA VAL A 219 -16.20 -38.84 -44.97
C VAL A 219 -15.16 -39.95 -44.92
N ALA A 220 -14.93 -40.61 -46.06
CA ALA A 220 -13.90 -41.65 -46.18
C ALA A 220 -12.52 -41.10 -45.76
N GLY A 221 -11.97 -41.63 -44.67
CA GLY A 221 -10.74 -41.14 -44.03
C GLY A 221 -10.93 -40.75 -42.56
N ASP A 222 -12.17 -40.58 -42.08
CA ASP A 222 -12.46 -40.28 -40.67
C ASP A 222 -12.18 -41.49 -39.76
N ALA A 223 -11.56 -41.25 -38.60
CA ALA A 223 -11.15 -42.31 -37.67
C ALA A 223 -12.37 -43.02 -37.04
N LEU A 224 -12.39 -44.35 -37.12
CA LEU A 224 -13.49 -45.20 -36.60
C LEU A 224 -13.89 -44.92 -35.14
N PRO A 225 -12.97 -44.64 -34.19
CA PRO A 225 -13.34 -44.36 -32.80
C PRO A 225 -14.21 -43.10 -32.62
N ARG A 226 -14.19 -42.17 -33.58
CA ARG A 226 -14.94 -40.91 -33.54
C ARG A 226 -16.37 -41.04 -34.08
N ILE A 227 -16.76 -42.20 -34.61
CA ILE A 227 -18.11 -42.44 -35.13
C ILE A 227 -19.15 -42.39 -33.99
N ALA A 228 -20.21 -41.62 -34.19
CA ALA A 228 -21.33 -41.52 -33.27
C ALA A 228 -22.32 -42.67 -33.48
N TRP A 229 -21.96 -43.88 -33.02
CA TRP A 229 -22.77 -45.10 -33.16
C TRP A 229 -24.22 -44.95 -32.64
N LYS A 230 -24.44 -44.10 -31.64
CA LYS A 230 -25.79 -43.78 -31.12
C LYS A 230 -26.66 -43.01 -32.12
N ALA A 231 -26.09 -42.17 -32.98
CA ALA A 231 -26.81 -41.48 -34.04
C ALA A 231 -27.13 -42.45 -35.20
N TYR A 232 -26.18 -43.33 -35.52
CA TYR A 232 -26.39 -44.39 -36.52
C TYR A 232 -27.53 -45.35 -36.14
N ALA A 233 -27.59 -45.78 -34.87
CA ALA A 233 -28.66 -46.63 -34.34
C ALA A 233 -30.05 -45.97 -34.35
N ARG A 234 -30.14 -44.66 -34.58
CA ARG A 234 -31.39 -43.88 -34.66
C ARG A 234 -31.77 -43.50 -36.11
N GLU A 235 -31.16 -44.16 -37.10
CA GLU A 235 -31.38 -43.91 -38.54
C GLU A 235 -30.96 -42.50 -39.01
N GLN A 236 -30.11 -41.79 -38.25
CA GLN A 236 -29.69 -40.42 -38.57
C GLN A 236 -28.46 -40.33 -39.50
N GLY A 237 -28.11 -41.45 -40.15
CA GLY A 237 -26.92 -41.57 -41.00
C GLY A 237 -25.61 -41.75 -40.21
N LEU A 238 -24.51 -42.00 -40.94
CA LEU A 238 -23.20 -42.17 -40.33
C LEU A 238 -22.59 -40.80 -40.02
N GLN A 239 -22.58 -40.47 -38.72
CA GLN A 239 -22.07 -39.20 -38.21
C GLN A 239 -20.81 -39.42 -37.37
N VAL A 240 -19.91 -38.46 -37.40
CA VAL A 240 -18.66 -38.43 -36.65
C VAL A 240 -18.74 -37.30 -35.62
N LYS A 241 -18.36 -37.60 -34.38
CA LYS A 241 -18.21 -36.60 -33.32
C LYS A 241 -17.07 -35.67 -33.72
N GLN A 242 -17.40 -34.41 -33.91
CA GLN A 242 -16.41 -33.37 -34.08
C GLN A 242 -16.00 -32.88 -32.69
N PHE A 243 -14.70 -32.87 -32.47
CA PHE A 243 -14.10 -32.30 -31.29
C PHE A 243 -13.29 -31.09 -31.75
N SER A 244 -13.31 -30.04 -30.95
CA SER A 244 -12.52 -28.86 -31.18
C SER A 244 -11.87 -28.37 -29.92
N THR A 245 -10.66 -27.84 -30.04
CA THR A 245 -10.01 -27.11 -28.97
C THR A 245 -10.22 -25.62 -29.23
N LEU A 246 -10.72 -24.90 -28.23
CA LEU A 246 -10.71 -23.44 -28.23
C LEU A 246 -9.25 -23.00 -28.01
N VAL A 247 -8.54 -22.68 -29.10
CA VAL A 247 -7.28 -21.97 -28.97
C VAL A 247 -7.65 -20.51 -28.72
N GLY A 248 -7.56 -20.08 -27.47
CA GLY A 248 -7.64 -18.66 -27.13
C GLY A 248 -6.54 -17.92 -27.89
N GLU A 249 -6.89 -16.78 -28.50
CA GLU A 249 -5.90 -15.90 -29.12
C GLU A 249 -4.86 -15.53 -28.05
N GLU A 250 -3.61 -15.93 -28.28
CA GLU A 250 -2.48 -15.57 -27.42
C GLU A 250 -1.99 -14.20 -27.87
N LEU A 251 -2.23 -13.18 -27.04
CA LEU A 251 -1.82 -11.81 -27.30
C LEU A 251 -0.46 -11.55 -26.65
N TRP A 252 0.55 -11.22 -27.44
CA TRP A 252 1.83 -10.74 -26.91
C TRP A 252 1.84 -9.21 -26.85
N LEU A 253 2.16 -8.67 -25.68
CA LEU A 253 2.28 -7.23 -25.45
C LEU A 253 3.76 -6.87 -25.42
N ASP A 254 4.29 -6.36 -26.53
CA ASP A 254 5.70 -5.94 -26.64
C ASP A 254 5.86 -4.43 -26.43
N ILE A 255 6.86 -4.03 -25.65
CA ILE A 255 7.25 -2.62 -25.48
C ILE A 255 7.72 -2.01 -26.81
N ALA A 256 8.25 -2.82 -27.73
CA ALA A 256 8.74 -2.38 -29.03
C ALA A 256 7.60 -1.89 -29.94
N ASP A 257 6.40 -2.44 -29.76
CA ASP A 257 5.20 -2.04 -30.50
C ASP A 257 4.62 -0.71 -30.01
N ALA A 258 5.08 -0.21 -28.87
CA ALA A 258 4.67 1.09 -28.37
C ALA A 258 5.34 2.22 -29.17
N PRO A 259 4.56 3.07 -29.89
CA PRO A 259 5.10 4.13 -30.75
C PRO A 259 5.65 5.33 -29.97
N ASP A 260 5.48 5.34 -28.64
CA ASP A 260 5.86 6.49 -27.80
C ASP A 260 7.38 6.65 -27.73
N ARG A 261 7.85 7.91 -27.70
CA ARG A 261 9.29 8.21 -27.66
C ARG A 261 9.90 8.07 -26.27
N ASN A 262 9.09 8.25 -25.22
CA ASN A 262 9.53 8.25 -23.84
C ASN A 262 9.18 6.92 -23.17
N ASP A 263 10.10 6.38 -22.37
CA ASP A 263 9.92 5.08 -21.74
C ASP A 263 8.77 5.07 -20.73
N GLU A 264 8.53 6.18 -20.02
CA GLU A 264 7.36 6.36 -19.14
C GLU A 264 6.02 6.19 -19.88
N ASP A 265 5.92 6.76 -21.09
CA ASP A 265 4.70 6.73 -21.89
C ASP A 265 4.47 5.33 -22.46
N LYS A 266 5.55 4.64 -22.89
CA LYS A 266 5.50 3.23 -23.29
C LYS A 266 4.98 2.36 -22.16
N LEU A 267 5.51 2.51 -20.94
CA LEU A 267 5.06 1.73 -19.77
C LEU A 267 3.63 2.06 -19.36
N SER A 268 3.20 3.32 -19.51
CA SER A 268 1.82 3.75 -19.30
C SER A 268 0.87 3.11 -20.33
N ARG A 269 1.31 2.96 -21.58
CA ARG A 269 0.60 2.23 -22.63
C ARG A 269 0.53 0.74 -22.35
N MET A 270 1.65 0.10 -21.99
CA MET A 270 1.69 -1.31 -21.63
C MET A 270 0.77 -1.62 -20.44
N THR A 271 0.77 -0.74 -19.43
CA THR A 271 -0.17 -0.82 -18.29
C THR A 271 -1.61 -0.83 -18.79
N ARG A 272 -1.96 0.07 -19.73
CA ARG A 272 -3.30 0.11 -20.32
C ARG A 272 -3.64 -1.17 -21.09
N TRP A 273 -2.71 -1.69 -21.89
CA TRP A 273 -2.91 -2.93 -22.63
C TRP A 273 -3.14 -4.15 -21.74
N VAL A 274 -2.38 -4.29 -20.64
CA VAL A 274 -2.59 -5.37 -19.67
C VAL A 274 -4.00 -5.29 -19.05
N LEU A 275 -4.45 -4.08 -18.70
CA LEU A 275 -5.78 -3.87 -18.13
C LEU A 275 -6.90 -4.17 -19.14
N ASP A 276 -6.74 -3.76 -20.40
CA ASP A 276 -7.73 -4.01 -21.45
C ASP A 276 -7.78 -5.50 -21.85
N ALA A 277 -6.62 -6.17 -21.92
CA ALA A 277 -6.55 -7.60 -22.20
C ALA A 277 -7.20 -8.44 -21.09
N GLU A 278 -6.98 -8.08 -19.83
CA GLU A 278 -7.65 -8.72 -18.69
C GLU A 278 -9.16 -8.47 -18.70
N ALA A 279 -9.59 -7.23 -18.98
CA ALA A 279 -11.01 -6.88 -19.06
C ALA A 279 -11.74 -7.65 -20.18
N GLN A 280 -11.03 -7.99 -21.26
CA GLN A 280 -11.53 -8.81 -22.36
C GLN A 280 -11.40 -10.33 -22.11
N GLY A 281 -10.78 -10.74 -21.00
CA GLY A 281 -10.56 -12.15 -20.66
C GLY A 281 -9.61 -12.87 -21.63
N LEU A 282 -8.72 -12.12 -22.29
CA LEU A 282 -7.75 -12.67 -23.24
C LEU A 282 -6.62 -13.38 -22.49
N ARG A 283 -5.94 -14.29 -23.18
CA ARG A 283 -4.69 -14.88 -22.70
C ARG A 283 -3.53 -14.05 -23.25
N TYR A 284 -2.74 -13.43 -22.39
CA TYR A 284 -1.71 -12.49 -22.81
C TYR A 284 -0.36 -12.71 -22.13
N GLY A 285 0.71 -12.48 -22.89
CA GLY A 285 2.10 -12.46 -22.45
C GLY A 285 2.67 -11.04 -22.52
N LEU A 286 3.80 -10.82 -21.85
CA LEU A 286 4.47 -9.52 -21.79
C LEU A 286 5.91 -9.67 -22.26
N HIS A 287 6.29 -8.91 -23.28
CA HIS A 287 7.67 -8.77 -23.72
C HIS A 287 8.24 -7.46 -23.17
N LEU A 288 9.28 -7.59 -22.33
CA LEU A 288 10.05 -6.47 -21.81
C LEU A 288 11.55 -6.73 -22.08
N PRO A 289 12.37 -5.67 -22.27
CA PRO A 289 13.81 -5.81 -22.54
C PRO A 289 14.59 -6.55 -21.45
N ASP A 290 14.07 -6.61 -20.23
CA ASP A 290 14.66 -7.28 -19.07
C ASP A 290 14.12 -8.71 -18.87
N GLY A 291 13.26 -9.20 -19.76
CA GLY A 291 12.77 -10.58 -19.82
C GLY A 291 11.26 -10.70 -19.93
N ASP A 292 10.81 -11.87 -20.38
CA ASP A 292 9.43 -12.11 -20.79
C ASP A 292 8.58 -12.71 -19.67
N VAL A 293 7.29 -12.37 -19.67
CA VAL A 293 6.26 -13.06 -18.87
C VAL A 293 5.45 -13.95 -19.81
N PRO A 294 5.42 -15.27 -19.60
CA PRO A 294 4.72 -16.18 -20.49
C PRO A 294 3.20 -15.94 -20.50
N PRO A 295 2.48 -16.33 -21.56
CA PRO A 295 1.06 -16.05 -21.69
C PRO A 295 0.21 -16.79 -20.65
N GLY A 296 -0.50 -16.01 -19.85
CA GLY A 296 -1.41 -16.47 -18.82
C GLY A 296 -2.74 -15.71 -18.87
N ASN A 297 -3.61 -15.98 -17.91
CA ASN A 297 -4.86 -15.25 -17.73
C ASN A 297 -5.19 -15.10 -16.23
N GLY A 298 -6.08 -14.15 -15.93
CA GLY A 298 -6.59 -13.93 -14.59
C GLY A 298 -5.76 -12.94 -13.77
N THR A 299 -6.25 -12.67 -12.56
CA THR A 299 -5.73 -11.61 -11.69
C THR A 299 -4.25 -11.79 -11.33
N ALA A 300 -3.77 -13.03 -11.18
CA ALA A 300 -2.37 -13.32 -10.90
C ALA A 300 -1.46 -12.93 -12.08
N GLN A 301 -1.90 -13.19 -13.32
CA GLN A 301 -1.17 -12.77 -14.53
C GLN A 301 -1.14 -11.25 -14.64
N ARG A 302 -2.30 -10.60 -14.43
CA ARG A 302 -2.40 -9.13 -14.44
C ARG A 302 -1.42 -8.51 -13.44
N ASP A 303 -1.45 -8.97 -12.20
CA ASP A 303 -0.62 -8.41 -11.13
C ASP A 303 0.88 -8.64 -11.38
N GLU A 304 1.25 -9.79 -11.95
CA GLU A 304 2.64 -10.10 -12.32
C GLU A 304 3.14 -9.23 -13.48
N CYS A 305 2.33 -9.07 -14.54
CA CYS A 305 2.65 -8.18 -15.67
C CYS A 305 2.78 -6.73 -15.20
N LEU A 306 1.82 -6.22 -14.43
CA LEU A 306 1.87 -4.87 -13.87
C LEU A 306 3.06 -4.68 -12.93
N ARG A 307 3.44 -5.71 -12.16
CA ARG A 307 4.62 -5.67 -11.31
C ARG A 307 5.91 -5.57 -12.11
N ARG A 308 6.05 -6.32 -13.20
CA ARG A 308 7.22 -6.25 -14.09
C ARG A 308 7.32 -4.88 -14.74
N ILE A 309 6.21 -4.36 -15.26
CA ILE A 309 6.12 -3.00 -15.84
C ILE A 309 6.51 -1.94 -14.80
N ALA A 310 6.02 -2.04 -13.56
CA ALA A 310 6.31 -1.06 -12.51
C ALA A 310 7.77 -1.04 -12.05
N LEU A 311 8.46 -2.17 -12.16
CA LEU A 311 9.86 -2.34 -11.73
C LEU A 311 10.86 -2.19 -12.89
N PHE A 312 10.38 -2.03 -14.12
CA PHE A 312 11.23 -1.88 -15.30
C PHE A 312 12.09 -0.60 -15.21
N ASP A 313 13.37 -0.77 -15.54
CA ASP A 313 14.42 0.27 -15.55
C ASP A 313 14.60 1.03 -14.21
N LEU A 314 14.11 0.46 -13.10
CA LEU A 314 14.40 0.99 -11.77
C LEU A 314 15.67 0.34 -11.22
N PRO A 315 16.56 1.12 -10.57
CA PRO A 315 17.69 0.53 -9.86
C PRO A 315 17.14 -0.46 -8.84
N GLN A 316 17.54 -1.74 -8.94
CA GLN A 316 17.18 -2.74 -7.95
C GLN A 316 17.56 -2.19 -6.57
N GLN A 317 16.57 -1.77 -5.79
CA GLN A 317 16.81 -1.35 -4.42
C GLN A 317 17.24 -2.59 -3.65
N VAL A 318 18.56 -2.77 -3.56
CA VAL A 318 19.24 -3.80 -2.79
C VAL A 318 18.60 -3.83 -1.41
N GLN A 319 17.99 -4.96 -1.07
CA GLN A 319 17.53 -5.25 0.28
C GLN A 319 18.76 -5.22 1.19
N SER A 320 18.86 -4.19 2.03
CA SER A 320 19.86 -4.06 3.09
C SER A 320 19.20 -4.10 4.45
#